data_AF-A0A7S0HNJ2-F1
#
_entry.id   AF-A0A7S0HNJ2-F1
#
_cell.length_a   1.000
_cell.length_b   1.000
_cell.length_c   1.000
_cell.angle_alpha   90.00
_cell.angle_beta   90.00
_cell.angle_gamma   90.00
#
_symmetry.space_group_name_H-M   'P 1'
#
loop_
_entity.id
_entity.type
_entity.pdbx_description
1 polymer ?
#
loop_
_entity_poly.entity_id
_entity_poly.type
_entity_poly.pdbx_seq_one_letter_code
_entity_poly.pdbx_strand_id
1 'polypeptide(L)'
;WSRPMWLAKSLIGACLLANTCLAFMPTGSNMLHLRSSGRFSSQCRASPRVPALKLSKGRTAGLRMTAVTPETFEFQAEVSRVMDIIINSLYSDKDVFLRELVSNAADACDKKRFLAITENKGSADNLEIRIQADKDQKKLIIEDSGVGMTKEELINNLGRIAQSGTKQFAEMLKAKEKNKGDSAANLIGQFGVGFYSGFLVANKMTVTSKGLNDEQGRSYRWESEAGSSYTISEVEGDSSIEGKSGTRIELTLREDAEEYLDDLKIKALVQRYSEFINFPIKVFTTKTTYEQVDDEEANKDLKEGEAPKKKTIPVTKQEWEVQNKQQPLWMRPPSQVTAEQYEEFYKSTFKAFDKPLTLSHFSLEGQVEFRALLYVPSMLPFELGSNMFDENAGNMRLYVKRVFINDKFTE
;
A
#
# COMPACT_ATOMS: atom_id res chain seq x y z
N TRP A 1 -20.09 38.62 26.84
CA TRP A 1 -20.20 37.76 28.03
C TRP A 1 -21.05 36.55 27.65
N SER A 2 -20.48 35.34 27.82
CA SER A 2 -21.16 34.05 28.06
C SER A 2 -21.96 33.34 26.94
N ARG A 3 -21.30 32.32 26.35
CA ARG A 3 -21.79 30.97 25.91
C ARG A 3 -23.02 30.84 24.99
N PRO A 4 -22.94 29.98 23.95
CA PRO A 4 -23.23 28.56 24.17
C PRO A 4 -22.22 27.61 23.49
N MET A 5 -21.39 26.97 24.31
CA MET A 5 -20.45 25.92 23.93
C MET A 5 -20.90 24.57 24.55
N TRP A 6 -22.20 24.27 24.42
CA TRP A 6 -22.84 23.15 25.15
C TRP A 6 -23.81 22.31 24.31
N LEU A 7 -23.81 22.44 22.97
CA LEU A 7 -24.57 21.54 22.10
C LEU A 7 -23.70 20.59 21.25
N ALA A 8 -22.39 20.82 21.12
CA ALA A 8 -21.51 19.93 20.35
C ALA A 8 -20.92 18.74 21.15
N LYS A 9 -21.15 18.68 22.47
CA LYS A 9 -20.65 17.57 23.32
C LYS A 9 -21.70 16.50 23.64
N SER A 10 -22.95 16.66 23.22
CA SER A 10 -24.04 15.74 23.57
C SER A 10 -24.37 14.70 22.50
N LEU A 11 -23.69 14.71 21.35
CA LEU A 11 -23.92 13.75 20.25
C LEU A 11 -22.85 12.66 20.12
N ILE A 12 -21.85 12.63 21.02
CA ILE A 12 -20.79 11.59 21.05
C ILE A 12 -20.99 10.60 22.22
N GLY A 13 -22.02 10.79 23.04
CA GLY A 13 -22.24 10.01 24.28
C GLY A 13 -23.31 8.91 24.23
N ALA A 14 -23.92 8.60 23.08
CA ALA A 14 -25.16 7.81 23.05
C ALA A 14 -25.16 6.51 22.21
N CYS A 15 -24.00 5.99 21.76
CA CYS A 15 -23.93 4.69 21.05
C CYS A 15 -23.09 3.60 21.75
N LEU A 16 -22.72 3.77 23.01
CA LEU A 16 -22.07 2.71 23.78
C LEU A 16 -22.83 2.51 25.09
N LEU A 17 -23.87 1.66 25.05
CA LEU A 17 -24.41 0.90 26.19
C LEU A 17 -25.64 0.08 25.75
N ALA A 18 -25.42 -1.10 25.17
CA ALA A 18 -26.36 -2.23 25.24
C ALA A 18 -25.74 -3.51 24.64
N ASN A 19 -25.03 -4.29 25.46
CA ASN A 19 -25.13 -5.75 25.44
C ASN A 19 -24.29 -6.36 26.58
N THR A 20 -24.95 -6.63 27.70
CA THR A 20 -24.48 -7.57 28.71
C THR A 20 -25.18 -8.91 28.48
N CYS A 21 -24.46 -9.88 27.91
CA CYS A 21 -24.78 -11.30 28.05
C CYS A 21 -23.85 -11.92 29.09
N LEU A 22 -24.45 -12.62 30.05
CA LEU A 22 -23.81 -13.44 31.07
C LEU A 22 -22.94 -14.54 30.43
N ALA A 23 -21.71 -14.72 30.94
CA ALA A 23 -21.09 -16.03 31.04
C ALA A 23 -20.10 -16.07 32.20
N PHE A 24 -20.42 -16.93 33.18
CA PHE A 24 -19.58 -17.37 34.28
C PHE A 24 -18.28 -18.04 33.79
N MET A 25 -17.13 -17.70 34.37
CA MET A 25 -16.08 -18.68 34.75
C MET A 25 -15.02 -18.04 35.68
N PRO A 26 -14.39 -18.83 36.58
CA PRO A 26 -13.77 -18.32 37.80
C PRO A 26 -12.29 -17.95 37.66
N THR A 27 -11.93 -17.08 38.59
CA THR A 27 -10.66 -16.44 38.93
C THR A 27 -9.45 -17.36 39.11
N GLY A 28 -8.28 -16.89 38.66
CA GLY A 28 -6.96 -17.45 38.98
C GLY A 28 -5.83 -16.48 38.62
N SER A 29 -5.76 -15.34 39.29
CA SER A 29 -4.66 -14.36 39.16
C SER A 29 -3.46 -14.79 40.01
N ASN A 30 -2.27 -14.86 39.40
CA ASN A 30 -0.99 -14.86 40.10
C ASN A 30 -0.22 -13.62 39.66
N MET A 31 0.05 -12.72 40.61
CA MET A 31 1.01 -11.64 40.46
C MET A 31 1.89 -11.55 41.71
N LEU A 32 3.18 -11.35 41.42
CA LEU A 32 4.16 -10.55 42.16
C LEU A 32 4.82 -11.14 43.42
N HIS A 33 6.09 -11.47 43.21
CA HIS A 33 7.16 -11.50 44.19
C HIS A 33 7.44 -10.10 44.76
N LEU A 34 7.51 -9.96 46.08
CA LEU A 34 8.41 -9.02 46.75
C LEU A 34 8.96 -9.64 48.05
N ARG A 35 10.28 -9.50 48.24
CA ARG A 35 11.05 -9.95 49.41
C ARG A 35 10.82 -9.04 50.63
N SER A 36 10.78 -9.60 51.84
CA SER A 36 11.76 -9.29 52.91
C SER A 36 11.48 -10.04 54.23
N SER A 37 12.59 -10.49 54.84
CA SER A 37 12.92 -10.66 56.27
C SER A 37 11.85 -11.07 57.30
N GLY A 38 12.11 -12.19 57.97
CA GLY A 38 11.57 -12.46 59.31
C GLY A 38 11.90 -13.88 59.80
N ARG A 39 12.98 -14.03 60.59
CA ARG A 39 13.24 -15.25 61.38
C ARG A 39 12.13 -15.40 62.42
N PHE A 40 11.56 -16.59 62.58
CA PHE A 40 11.26 -17.14 63.90
C PHE A 40 11.15 -18.66 63.82
N SER A 41 11.95 -19.32 64.64
CA SER A 41 11.95 -20.75 64.90
C SER A 41 10.96 -21.11 66.00
N SER A 42 10.18 -22.16 65.83
CA SER A 42 9.73 -22.99 66.96
C SER A 42 9.36 -24.39 66.47
N GLN A 43 10.10 -25.36 67.00
CA GLN A 43 9.83 -26.79 66.91
C GLN A 43 8.54 -27.12 67.66
N CYS A 44 7.73 -28.04 67.13
CA CYS A 44 6.87 -28.90 67.96
C CYS A 44 6.53 -30.23 67.26
N ARG A 45 7.21 -31.27 67.77
CA ARG A 45 6.82 -32.68 68.05
C ARG A 45 6.01 -33.52 67.06
N ALA A 46 6.54 -34.73 66.87
CA ALA A 46 6.02 -35.85 66.12
C ALA A 46 4.95 -36.69 66.85
N SER A 47 4.09 -37.36 66.07
CA SER A 47 3.45 -38.67 66.33
C SER A 47 2.54 -39.06 65.15
N PRO A 48 2.10 -40.33 64.97
CA PRO A 48 2.91 -41.54 64.80
C PRO A 48 2.60 -42.30 63.48
N ARG A 49 3.47 -43.27 63.15
CA ARG A 49 3.47 -44.12 61.95
C ARG A 49 2.25 -45.05 61.84
N VAL A 50 1.73 -45.22 60.62
CA VAL A 50 0.78 -46.28 60.23
C VAL A 50 1.53 -47.36 59.40
N PRO A 51 1.23 -48.67 59.55
CA PRO A 51 2.06 -49.75 58.99
C PRO A 51 1.79 -50.02 57.51
N ALA A 52 2.84 -50.42 56.79
CA ALA A 52 2.81 -50.75 55.37
C ALA A 52 2.04 -52.05 55.08
N LEU A 53 1.04 -51.99 54.20
CA LEU A 53 0.44 -53.17 53.57
C LEU A 53 1.38 -53.72 52.48
N LYS A 54 1.78 -54.99 52.64
CA LYS A 54 2.48 -55.77 51.61
C LYS A 54 1.48 -56.22 50.55
N LEU A 55 1.60 -55.71 49.33
CA LEU A 55 0.94 -56.28 48.16
C LEU A 55 1.85 -57.28 47.45
N SER A 56 1.28 -58.45 47.19
CA SER A 56 1.86 -59.65 46.60
C SER A 56 2.36 -59.45 45.17
N LYS A 57 3.43 -60.17 44.81
CA LYS A 57 3.97 -60.30 43.45
C LYS A 57 2.92 -60.89 42.48
N GLY A 58 2.13 -60.02 41.86
CA GLY A 58 1.40 -60.33 40.63
C GLY A 58 2.35 -60.21 39.44
N ARG A 59 2.40 -61.22 38.58
CA ARG A 59 3.08 -61.15 37.28
C ARG A 59 2.42 -60.05 36.45
N THR A 60 3.07 -58.90 36.34
CA THR A 60 2.77 -57.92 35.30
C THR A 60 3.30 -58.48 33.99
N ALA A 61 2.41 -59.05 33.18
CA ALA A 61 2.66 -59.18 31.75
C ALA A 61 2.93 -57.76 31.25
N GLY A 62 4.17 -57.49 30.83
CA GLY A 62 4.57 -56.20 30.29
C GLY A 62 3.78 -55.92 29.03
N LEU A 63 2.68 -55.17 29.15
CA LEU A 63 2.07 -54.50 28.03
C LEU A 63 3.10 -53.45 27.57
N ARG A 64 3.95 -53.81 26.60
CA ARG A 64 4.76 -52.85 25.88
C ARG A 64 3.78 -51.95 25.14
N MET A 65 3.39 -50.84 25.77
CA MET A 65 2.90 -49.69 25.02
C MET A 65 4.06 -49.26 24.13
N THR A 66 4.00 -49.61 22.85
CA THR A 66 4.84 -48.97 21.84
C THR A 66 4.52 -47.50 21.89
N ALA A 67 5.45 -46.69 22.41
CA ALA A 67 5.31 -45.25 22.40
C ALA A 67 5.19 -44.82 20.93
N VAL A 68 4.00 -44.39 20.53
CA VAL A 68 3.77 -43.82 19.21
C VAL A 68 4.46 -42.46 19.21
N THR A 69 5.59 -42.36 18.52
CA THR A 69 6.26 -41.07 18.31
C THR A 69 5.44 -40.27 17.32
N PRO A 70 4.92 -39.09 17.69
CA PRO A 70 4.17 -38.27 16.76
C PRO A 70 5.10 -37.78 15.64
N GLU A 71 4.67 -38.00 14.40
CA GLU A 71 5.31 -37.44 13.22
C GLU A 71 4.69 -36.08 12.92
N THR A 72 5.54 -35.06 12.83
CA THR A 72 5.14 -33.70 12.50
C THR A 72 5.40 -33.47 11.02
N PHE A 73 4.38 -33.03 10.30
CA PHE A 73 4.48 -32.62 8.90
C PHE A 73 4.16 -31.14 8.79
N GLU A 74 4.84 -30.45 7.88
CA GLU A 74 4.52 -29.08 7.52
C GLU A 74 3.35 -29.05 6.54
N PHE A 75 2.49 -28.04 6.66
CA PHE A 75 1.42 -27.82 5.70
C PHE A 75 2.01 -27.48 4.33
N GLN A 76 1.57 -28.21 3.29
CA GLN A 76 1.90 -27.90 1.91
C GLN A 76 0.73 -27.16 1.25
N ALA A 77 1.03 -26.17 0.43
CA ALA A 77 0.05 -25.42 -0.35
C ALA A 77 0.35 -25.58 -1.85
N GLU A 78 -0.69 -25.87 -2.62
CA GLU A 78 -0.59 -25.98 -4.08
C GLU A 78 -0.60 -24.59 -4.71
N VAL A 79 0.49 -24.21 -5.38
CA VAL A 79 0.72 -22.86 -5.92
C VAL A 79 -0.35 -22.46 -6.93
N SER A 80 -0.70 -23.36 -7.85
CA SER A 80 -1.76 -23.15 -8.85
C SER A 80 -3.09 -22.76 -8.21
N ARG A 81 -3.48 -23.49 -7.16
CA ARG A 81 -4.75 -23.25 -6.46
C ARG A 81 -4.76 -21.94 -5.68
N VAL A 82 -3.61 -21.52 -5.13
CA VAL A 82 -3.49 -20.21 -4.48
C VAL A 82 -3.58 -19.08 -5.50
N MET A 83 -2.94 -19.22 -6.66
CA MET A 83 -3.04 -18.26 -7.76
C MET A 83 -4.48 -18.14 -8.26
N ASP A 84 -5.18 -19.26 -8.44
CA ASP A 84 -6.60 -19.26 -8.82
C ASP A 84 -7.48 -18.53 -7.80
N ILE A 85 -7.22 -18.69 -6.50
CA ILE A 85 -7.96 -17.96 -5.45
C ILE A 85 -7.66 -16.47 -5.52
N ILE A 86 -6.40 -16.08 -5.71
CA ILE A 86 -6.01 -14.67 -5.83
C ILE A 86 -6.70 -14.03 -7.04
N ILE A 87 -6.70 -14.71 -8.19
CA ILE A 87 -7.23 -14.20 -9.45
C ILE A 87 -8.76 -14.19 -9.47
N ASN A 88 -9.41 -15.25 -8.99
CA ASN A 88 -10.86 -15.42 -9.18
C ASN A 88 -11.71 -15.11 -7.95
N SER A 89 -11.12 -15.11 -6.75
CA SER A 89 -11.91 -15.10 -5.50
C SER A 89 -11.53 -13.98 -4.53
N LEU A 90 -10.29 -13.48 -4.54
CA LEU A 90 -9.81 -12.52 -3.54
C LEU A 90 -10.20 -11.08 -3.87
N TYR A 91 -10.20 -10.73 -5.15
CA TYR A 91 -10.50 -9.38 -5.62
C TYR A 91 -11.81 -9.36 -6.38
N SER A 92 -12.74 -8.51 -5.93
CA SER A 92 -13.99 -8.22 -6.61
C SER A 92 -13.84 -7.09 -7.65
N ASP A 93 -12.84 -6.23 -7.49
CA ASP A 93 -12.54 -5.13 -8.40
C ASP A 93 -11.18 -5.35 -9.05
N LYS A 94 -11.15 -5.39 -10.40
CA LYS A 94 -9.93 -5.56 -11.18
C LYS A 94 -9.00 -4.36 -11.01
N ASP A 95 -9.53 -3.15 -10.83
CA ASP A 95 -8.79 -1.88 -10.76
C ASP A 95 -7.72 -1.86 -9.64
N VAL A 96 -7.86 -2.74 -8.65
CA VAL A 96 -6.93 -2.91 -7.53
C VAL A 96 -5.52 -3.28 -7.98
N PHE A 97 -5.34 -3.92 -9.15
CA PHE A 97 -4.01 -4.33 -9.61
C PHE A 97 -3.03 -3.14 -9.67
N LEU A 98 -3.49 -1.98 -10.15
CA LEU A 98 -2.63 -0.81 -10.29
C LEU A 98 -2.24 -0.24 -8.93
N ARG A 99 -3.17 -0.27 -7.95
CA ARG A 99 -2.89 0.12 -6.56
C ARG A 99 -1.77 -0.74 -5.98
N GLU A 100 -1.84 -2.06 -6.13
CA GLU A 100 -0.84 -2.98 -5.58
C GLU A 100 0.52 -2.78 -6.24
N LEU A 101 0.58 -2.68 -7.57
CA LEU A 101 1.84 -2.52 -8.30
C LEU A 101 2.51 -1.17 -8.04
N VAL A 102 1.74 -0.08 -8.00
CA VAL A 102 2.26 1.26 -7.65
C VAL A 102 2.71 1.31 -6.19
N SER A 103 2.01 0.62 -5.27
CA SER A 103 2.43 0.52 -3.87
C SER A 103 3.77 -0.21 -3.73
N ASN A 104 3.97 -1.30 -4.48
CA ASN A 104 5.25 -2.02 -4.49
C ASN A 104 6.39 -1.16 -5.05
N ALA A 105 6.13 -0.40 -6.11
CA ALA A 105 7.08 0.56 -6.67
C ALA A 105 7.46 1.65 -5.65
N ALA A 106 6.48 2.20 -4.93
CA ALA A 106 6.72 3.18 -3.88
C ALA A 106 7.57 2.61 -2.73
N ASP A 107 7.29 1.38 -2.28
CA ASP A 107 8.09 0.68 -1.28
C ASP A 107 9.55 0.47 -1.74
N ALA A 108 9.74 0.14 -3.03
CA ALA A 108 11.07 -0.01 -3.62
C ALA A 108 11.85 1.32 -3.66
N CYS A 109 11.18 2.43 -3.96
CA CYS A 109 11.75 3.78 -3.89
C CYS A 109 12.11 4.17 -2.44
N ASP A 110 11.22 3.92 -1.48
CA ASP A 110 11.50 4.19 -0.05
C ASP A 110 12.67 3.35 0.47
N LYS A 111 12.75 2.06 0.10
CA LYS A 111 13.89 1.19 0.43
C LYS A 111 15.20 1.73 -0.13
N LYS A 112 15.21 2.19 -1.39
CA LYS A 112 16.39 2.82 -2.00
C LYS A 112 16.77 4.13 -1.29
N ARG A 113 15.80 4.99 -1.00
CA ARG A 113 16.03 6.24 -0.26
C ARG A 113 16.66 5.97 1.10
N PHE A 114 16.16 4.96 1.82
CA PHE A 114 16.70 4.57 3.12
C PHE A 114 18.15 4.09 3.00
N LEU A 115 18.45 3.20 2.05
CA LEU A 115 19.81 2.67 1.86
C LEU A 115 20.80 3.76 1.45
N ALA A 116 20.36 4.73 0.65
CA ALA A 116 21.17 5.89 0.30
C ALA A 116 21.51 6.74 1.54
N ILE A 117 20.55 6.95 2.45
CA ILE A 117 20.77 7.75 3.67
C ILE A 117 21.61 6.99 4.71
N THR A 118 21.39 5.70 4.87
CA THR A 118 21.96 4.93 5.99
C THR A 118 23.24 4.17 5.65
N GLU A 119 23.34 3.64 4.45
CA GLU A 119 24.49 2.85 3.98
C GLU A 119 25.34 3.61 2.95
N ASN A 120 24.94 4.84 2.58
CA ASN A 120 25.56 5.62 1.51
C ASN A 120 25.64 4.84 0.18
N LYS A 121 24.66 3.95 -0.05
CA LYS A 121 24.57 3.09 -1.22
C LYS A 121 23.55 3.63 -2.20
N GLY A 122 24.02 3.92 -3.42
CA GLY A 122 23.20 4.51 -4.47
C GLY A 122 22.90 5.99 -4.23
N SER A 123 22.24 6.60 -5.21
CA SER A 123 21.67 7.95 -5.08
C SER A 123 20.15 7.83 -4.92
N ALA A 124 19.58 8.70 -4.08
CA ALA A 124 18.14 8.87 -3.92
C ALA A 124 17.59 10.03 -4.78
N ASP A 125 18.38 10.51 -5.74
CA ASP A 125 17.98 11.59 -6.63
C ASP A 125 17.00 11.06 -7.69
N ASN A 126 15.98 11.87 -8.00
CA ASN A 126 15.00 11.59 -9.06
C ASN A 126 14.26 10.26 -8.91
N LEU A 127 13.90 9.87 -7.67
CA LEU A 127 13.05 8.70 -7.45
C LEU A 127 11.64 8.95 -7.99
N GLU A 128 11.19 8.12 -8.93
CA GLU A 128 9.90 8.26 -9.58
C GLU A 128 9.32 6.92 -10.05
N ILE A 129 8.02 6.95 -10.35
CA ILE A 129 7.26 5.84 -10.90
C ILE A 129 6.68 6.30 -12.23
N ARG A 130 6.86 5.52 -13.29
CA ARG A 130 6.39 5.81 -14.64
C ARG A 130 5.41 4.74 -15.10
N ILE A 131 4.31 5.16 -15.70
CA ILE A 131 3.28 4.27 -16.23
C ILE A 131 3.00 4.64 -17.69
N GLN A 132 3.08 3.67 -18.58
CA GLN A 132 2.84 3.84 -20.02
C GLN A 132 2.06 2.66 -20.58
N ALA A 133 1.04 2.96 -21.39
CA ALA A 133 0.39 1.95 -22.21
C ALA A 133 1.03 1.91 -23.61
N ASP A 134 1.34 0.72 -24.08
CA ASP A 134 1.69 0.42 -25.47
C ASP A 134 0.48 -0.24 -26.13
N LYS A 135 -0.23 0.55 -26.94
CA LYS A 135 -1.45 0.12 -27.64
C LYS A 135 -1.16 -0.90 -28.74
N ASP A 136 0.02 -0.84 -29.35
CA ASP A 136 0.39 -1.72 -30.46
C ASP A 136 0.72 -3.13 -29.97
N GLN A 137 1.43 -3.21 -28.84
CA GLN A 137 1.77 -4.49 -28.20
C GLN A 137 0.72 -4.97 -27.19
N LYS A 138 -0.34 -4.19 -26.94
CA LYS A 138 -1.35 -4.41 -25.89
C LYS A 138 -0.70 -4.63 -24.52
N LYS A 139 0.26 -3.77 -24.18
CA LYS A 139 0.98 -3.84 -22.91
C LYS A 139 0.72 -2.64 -22.03
N LEU A 140 0.62 -2.87 -20.73
CA LEU A 140 0.75 -1.84 -19.72
C LEU A 140 2.10 -1.98 -19.02
N ILE A 141 2.89 -0.92 -19.04
CA ILE A 141 4.26 -0.89 -18.52
C ILE A 141 4.28 0.00 -17.28
N ILE A 142 4.78 -0.54 -16.17
CA ILE A 142 4.99 0.18 -14.91
C ILE A 142 6.47 0.07 -14.57
N GLU A 143 7.14 1.20 -14.43
CA GLU A 143 8.57 1.26 -14.17
C GLU A 143 8.85 2.12 -12.94
N ASP A 144 9.68 1.61 -12.04
CA ASP A 144 10.14 2.32 -10.85
C ASP A 144 11.67 2.46 -10.86
N SER A 145 12.15 3.59 -10.37
CA SER A 145 13.59 3.85 -10.20
C SER A 145 14.09 3.44 -8.80
N GLY A 146 13.42 2.49 -8.16
CA GLY A 146 13.69 2.02 -6.80
C GLY A 146 14.91 1.11 -6.69
N VAL A 147 14.94 0.30 -5.63
CA VAL A 147 16.11 -0.53 -5.29
C VAL A 147 16.33 -1.69 -6.25
N GLY A 148 15.29 -2.13 -6.97
CA GLY A 148 15.33 -3.32 -7.83
C GLY A 148 15.54 -4.62 -7.04
N MET A 149 15.76 -5.72 -7.76
CA MET A 149 15.93 -7.06 -7.20
C MET A 149 17.12 -7.78 -7.84
N THR A 150 17.88 -8.55 -7.05
CA THR A 150 18.83 -9.54 -7.57
C THR A 150 18.10 -10.80 -8.06
N LYS A 151 18.83 -11.71 -8.72
CA LYS A 151 18.30 -13.02 -9.12
C LYS A 151 17.72 -13.80 -7.94
N GLU A 152 18.42 -13.81 -6.81
CA GLU A 152 17.97 -14.49 -5.59
C GLU A 152 16.73 -13.82 -5.01
N GLU A 153 16.67 -12.48 -5.01
CA GLU A 153 15.48 -11.75 -4.57
C GLU A 153 14.28 -12.01 -5.47
N LEU A 154 14.46 -12.12 -6.80
CA LEU A 154 13.38 -12.51 -7.72
C LEU A 154 12.83 -13.90 -7.39
N ILE A 155 13.70 -14.88 -7.15
CA ILE A 155 13.31 -16.25 -6.77
C ILE A 155 12.59 -16.26 -5.43
N ASN A 156 13.12 -15.54 -4.43
CA ASN A 156 12.62 -15.60 -3.06
C ASN A 156 11.39 -14.72 -2.82
N ASN A 157 11.24 -13.62 -3.54
CA ASN A 157 10.14 -12.66 -3.34
C ASN A 157 9.01 -12.86 -4.36
N LEU A 158 9.33 -12.97 -5.66
CA LEU A 158 8.32 -13.17 -6.70
C LEU A 158 8.03 -14.64 -6.98
N GLY A 159 8.95 -15.55 -6.65
CA GLY A 159 8.76 -16.99 -6.85
C GLY A 159 8.05 -17.71 -5.70
N ARG A 160 7.86 -17.05 -4.55
CA ARG A 160 7.18 -17.61 -3.38
C ARG A 160 5.97 -16.77 -3.00
N ILE A 161 4.80 -17.37 -3.07
CA ILE A 161 3.55 -16.71 -2.67
C ILE A 161 3.54 -16.49 -1.15
N ALA A 162 3.00 -15.35 -0.73
CA ALA A 162 2.91 -14.92 0.67
C ALA A 162 4.26 -14.59 1.34
N GLN A 163 5.31 -14.36 0.54
CA GLN A 163 6.58 -13.83 1.01
C GLN A 163 6.76 -12.37 0.57
N SER A 164 6.94 -11.46 1.52
CA SER A 164 7.17 -10.03 1.26
C SER A 164 8.59 -9.62 1.67
N GLY A 165 9.41 -9.25 0.69
CA GLY A 165 10.72 -8.64 0.94
C GLY A 165 10.61 -7.30 1.69
N THR A 166 9.53 -6.54 1.45
CA THR A 166 9.22 -5.30 2.17
C THR A 166 8.99 -5.55 3.65
N LYS A 167 8.28 -6.63 4.03
CA LYS A 167 8.07 -7.00 5.43
C LYS A 167 9.39 -7.33 6.13
N GLN A 168 10.25 -8.13 5.49
CA GLN A 168 11.56 -8.49 6.05
C GLN A 168 12.43 -7.26 6.24
N PHE A 169 12.39 -6.33 5.29
CA PHE A 169 13.09 -5.06 5.41
C PHE A 169 12.53 -4.21 6.57
N ALA A 170 11.22 -4.10 6.71
CA ALA A 170 10.59 -3.38 7.82
C ALA A 170 10.97 -3.96 9.19
N GLU A 171 11.05 -5.29 9.32
CA GLU A 171 11.50 -5.97 10.55
C GLU A 171 12.98 -5.67 10.84
N MET A 172 13.83 -5.67 9.80
CA MET A 172 15.24 -5.28 9.92
C MET A 172 15.38 -3.82 10.38
N LEU A 173 14.56 -2.91 9.86
CA LEU A 173 14.54 -1.52 10.28
C LEU A 173 14.17 -1.38 11.76
N LYS A 174 13.09 -2.06 12.20
CA LYS A 174 12.67 -2.07 13.61
C LYS A 174 13.77 -2.61 14.53
N ALA A 175 14.53 -3.61 14.07
CA ALA A 175 15.64 -4.17 14.84
C ALA A 175 16.85 -3.22 14.94
N LYS A 176 17.13 -2.44 13.87
CA LYS A 176 18.25 -1.47 13.82
C LYS A 176 17.91 -0.13 14.48
N GLU A 177 16.65 0.32 14.45
CA GLU A 177 16.21 1.64 14.94
C GLU A 177 15.49 1.55 16.29
N LYS A 178 16.23 1.40 17.40
CA LYS A 178 15.63 1.46 18.75
C LYS A 178 15.07 2.84 19.14
N ASN A 179 15.32 3.94 18.39
CA ASN A 179 15.03 5.31 18.87
C ASN A 179 14.67 6.38 17.81
N LYS A 180 14.32 6.05 16.56
CA LYS A 180 13.76 7.04 15.60
C LYS A 180 12.66 6.40 14.75
N GLY A 181 11.44 6.45 15.26
CA GLY A 181 10.25 5.95 14.55
C GLY A 181 9.76 6.95 13.52
N ASP A 182 9.91 6.62 12.23
CA ASP A 182 9.02 7.10 11.17
C ASP A 182 9.29 6.36 9.84
N SER A 183 10.55 6.01 9.54
CA SER A 183 10.94 5.44 8.25
C SER A 183 10.39 4.03 8.00
N ALA A 184 10.42 3.15 9.02
CA ALA A 184 9.93 1.78 8.91
C ALA A 184 8.39 1.66 8.90
N ALA A 185 7.69 2.67 9.41
CA ALA A 185 6.23 2.67 9.56
C ALA A 185 5.50 2.92 8.23
N ASN A 186 6.18 3.52 7.25
CA ASN A 186 5.57 3.98 6.01
C ASN A 186 5.48 2.91 4.91
N LEU A 187 6.16 1.78 5.05
CA LEU A 187 6.16 0.71 4.03
C LEU A 187 4.80 0.02 3.93
N ILE A 188 4.24 -0.09 2.74
CA ILE A 188 2.85 -0.48 2.48
C ILE A 188 2.69 -2.01 2.45
N GLY A 189 3.48 -2.72 1.64
CA GLY A 189 3.28 -4.13 1.31
C GLY A 189 3.70 -5.12 2.41
N GLN A 190 2.72 -5.82 3.02
CA GLN A 190 2.99 -6.78 4.11
C GLN A 190 2.68 -8.25 3.79
N PHE A 191 1.77 -8.51 2.85
CA PHE A 191 1.21 -9.85 2.64
C PHE A 191 1.95 -10.70 1.60
N GLY A 192 2.65 -10.08 0.64
CA GLY A 192 3.39 -10.83 -0.40
C GLY A 192 2.49 -11.53 -1.43
N VAL A 193 1.27 -11.01 -1.66
CA VAL A 193 0.33 -11.51 -2.68
C VAL A 193 -0.06 -10.44 -3.71
N GLY A 194 0.10 -9.16 -3.38
CA GLY A 194 -0.36 -8.04 -4.22
C GLY A 194 0.29 -8.00 -5.62
N PHE A 195 1.51 -8.50 -5.78
CA PHE A 195 2.16 -8.61 -7.10
C PHE A 195 1.32 -9.42 -8.10
N TYR A 196 0.71 -10.51 -7.64
CA TYR A 196 -0.07 -11.41 -8.50
C TYR A 196 -1.43 -10.85 -8.92
N SER A 197 -1.86 -9.72 -8.33
CA SER A 197 -3.05 -9.00 -8.80
C SER A 197 -2.91 -8.51 -10.24
N GLY A 198 -1.68 -8.40 -10.79
CA GLY A 198 -1.47 -8.11 -12.21
C GLY A 198 -2.12 -9.13 -13.15
N PHE A 199 -2.26 -10.39 -12.72
CA PHE A 199 -2.94 -11.44 -13.49
C PHE A 199 -4.49 -11.29 -13.52
N LEU A 200 -5.07 -10.35 -12.77
CA LEU A 200 -6.48 -9.97 -12.93
C LEU A 200 -6.75 -9.38 -14.31
N VAL A 201 -5.75 -8.72 -14.91
CA VAL A 201 -5.87 -7.97 -16.16
C VAL A 201 -4.92 -8.46 -17.26
N ALA A 202 -3.92 -9.29 -16.92
CA ALA A 202 -2.88 -9.75 -17.84
C ALA A 202 -2.86 -11.27 -18.00
N ASN A 203 -2.59 -11.74 -19.21
CA ASN A 203 -2.31 -13.17 -19.48
C ASN A 203 -0.85 -13.52 -19.18
N LYS A 204 0.06 -12.55 -19.35
CA LYS A 204 1.49 -12.71 -19.15
C LYS A 204 2.06 -11.51 -18.43
N MET A 205 2.91 -11.76 -17.44
CA MET A 205 3.69 -10.76 -16.74
C MET A 205 5.17 -10.97 -17.01
N THR A 206 5.85 -9.92 -17.46
CA THR A 206 7.30 -9.88 -17.64
C THR A 206 7.87 -8.82 -16.70
N VAL A 207 8.78 -9.21 -15.82
CA VAL A 207 9.44 -8.32 -14.86
C VAL A 207 10.91 -8.29 -15.16
N THR A 208 11.41 -7.14 -15.60
CA THR A 208 12.83 -6.89 -15.74
C THR A 208 13.29 -6.09 -14.53
N SER A 209 14.31 -6.54 -13.81
CA SER A 209 14.80 -5.85 -12.61
C SER A 209 16.32 -5.80 -12.58
N LYS A 210 16.84 -4.67 -12.08
CA LYS A 210 18.25 -4.40 -11.87
C LYS A 210 18.47 -4.00 -10.42
N GLY A 211 19.03 -4.92 -9.63
CA GLY A 211 19.24 -4.72 -8.21
C GLY A 211 20.38 -3.75 -7.91
N LEU A 212 20.15 -2.82 -6.97
CA LEU A 212 21.18 -1.87 -6.50
C LEU A 212 22.41 -2.58 -5.90
N ASN A 213 22.20 -3.77 -5.33
CA ASN A 213 23.24 -4.58 -4.69
C ASN A 213 23.87 -5.62 -5.64
N ASP A 214 23.51 -5.66 -6.93
CA ASP A 214 24.19 -6.52 -7.88
C ASP A 214 25.50 -5.84 -8.31
N GLU A 215 26.62 -6.27 -7.71
CA GLU A 215 27.96 -5.72 -7.96
C GLU A 215 28.40 -5.84 -9.43
N GLN A 216 27.80 -6.77 -10.18
CA GLN A 216 28.10 -7.01 -11.58
C GLN A 216 27.17 -6.18 -12.50
N GLY A 217 26.21 -5.44 -11.92
CA GLY A 217 25.30 -4.56 -12.65
C GLY A 217 24.35 -5.28 -13.59
N ARG A 218 24.13 -6.58 -13.35
CA ARG A 218 23.32 -7.45 -14.19
C ARG A 218 21.83 -7.13 -14.05
N SER A 219 21.11 -7.36 -15.13
CA SER A 219 19.65 -7.26 -15.17
C SER A 219 19.08 -8.66 -15.40
N TYR A 220 17.98 -8.96 -14.72
CA TYR A 220 17.31 -10.24 -14.86
C TYR A 220 15.87 -10.02 -15.28
N ARG A 221 15.37 -10.91 -16.13
CA ARG A 221 14.00 -10.95 -16.60
C ARG A 221 13.32 -12.18 -16.02
N TRP A 222 12.23 -11.94 -15.30
CA TRP A 222 11.31 -12.93 -14.79
C TRP A 222 10.06 -12.94 -15.66
N GLU A 223 9.57 -14.11 -16.08
CA GLU A 223 8.37 -14.23 -16.91
C GLU A 223 7.43 -15.32 -16.40
N SER A 224 6.13 -15.05 -16.40
CA SER A 224 5.10 -16.04 -16.06
C SER A 224 3.76 -15.72 -16.73
N GLU A 225 2.98 -16.77 -17.00
CA GLU A 225 1.65 -16.72 -17.62
C GLU A 225 0.54 -17.15 -16.65
N ALA A 226 0.68 -16.82 -15.36
CA ALA A 226 -0.21 -17.23 -14.26
C ALA A 226 -0.33 -18.74 -14.01
N GLY A 227 0.42 -19.57 -14.76
CA GLY A 227 0.46 -21.02 -14.58
C GLY A 227 1.27 -21.46 -13.36
N SER A 228 1.68 -22.73 -13.34
CA SER A 228 2.42 -23.33 -12.23
C SER A 228 3.90 -22.95 -12.15
N SER A 229 4.42 -22.17 -13.11
CA SER A 229 5.86 -21.89 -13.22
C SER A 229 6.17 -20.49 -13.73
N TYR A 230 7.41 -20.09 -13.51
CA TYR A 230 8.02 -18.88 -14.05
C TYR A 230 9.44 -19.20 -14.53
N THR A 231 9.97 -18.36 -15.41
CA THR A 231 11.36 -18.44 -15.89
C THR A 231 12.15 -17.22 -15.47
N ILE A 232 13.45 -17.38 -15.22
CA ILE A 232 14.37 -16.27 -15.00
C ILE A 232 15.55 -16.39 -15.95
N SER A 233 15.79 -15.34 -16.74
CA SER A 233 16.94 -15.20 -17.63
C SER A 233 17.74 -13.95 -17.29
N GLU A 234 19.05 -14.02 -17.46
CA GLU A 234 19.90 -12.82 -17.45
C GLU A 234 19.71 -12.06 -18.77
N VAL A 235 19.67 -10.73 -18.71
CA VAL A 235 19.56 -9.87 -19.88
C VAL A 235 20.80 -9.01 -20.00
N GLU A 236 21.60 -9.29 -21.02
CA GLU A 236 22.80 -8.51 -21.34
C GLU A 236 22.42 -7.27 -22.15
N GLY A 237 23.00 -6.11 -21.80
CA GLY A 237 22.84 -4.87 -22.57
C GLY A 237 21.44 -4.23 -22.54
N ASP A 238 20.53 -4.71 -21.69
CA ASP A 238 19.17 -4.17 -21.61
C ASP A 238 19.18 -2.76 -21.02
N SER A 239 18.82 -1.78 -21.85
CA SER A 239 18.59 -0.39 -21.46
C SER A 239 17.16 -0.14 -20.99
N SER A 240 16.35 -1.20 -20.79
CA SER A 240 14.96 -1.09 -20.37
C SER A 240 14.77 -0.35 -19.05
N ILE A 241 15.74 -0.36 -18.14
CA ILE A 241 15.64 0.37 -16.88
C ILE A 241 16.59 1.54 -16.94
N GLU A 242 16.03 2.75 -16.90
CA GLU A 242 16.85 3.96 -16.81
C GLU A 242 17.60 4.00 -15.47
N GLY A 243 18.94 4.04 -15.54
CA GLY A 243 19.80 4.27 -14.39
C GLY A 243 20.49 3.02 -13.80
N LYS A 244 20.83 3.11 -12.51
CA LYS A 244 21.65 2.10 -11.81
C LYS A 244 20.84 0.96 -11.19
N SER A 245 19.55 1.18 -10.90
CA SER A 245 18.67 0.19 -10.28
C SER A 245 17.20 0.54 -10.52
N GLY A 246 16.34 -0.46 -10.46
CA GLY A 246 14.89 -0.29 -10.63
C GLY A 246 14.21 -1.58 -11.04
N THR A 247 12.91 -1.50 -11.32
CA THR A 247 12.12 -2.60 -11.88
C THR A 247 11.17 -2.08 -12.95
N ARG A 248 11.05 -2.82 -14.05
CA ARG A 248 10.04 -2.65 -15.09
C ARG A 248 9.13 -3.86 -15.09
N ILE A 249 7.83 -3.63 -14.93
CA ILE A 249 6.77 -4.64 -15.01
C ILE A 249 5.98 -4.38 -16.29
N GLU A 250 5.99 -5.34 -17.20
CA GLU A 250 5.18 -5.36 -18.41
C GLU A 250 4.02 -6.36 -18.23
N LEU A 251 2.81 -5.84 -18.36
CA LEU A 251 1.57 -6.61 -18.32
C LEU A 251 1.07 -6.78 -19.74
N THR A 252 1.12 -7.99 -20.27
CA THR A 252 0.45 -8.31 -21.55
C THR A 252 -1.03 -8.49 -21.28
N LEU A 253 -1.83 -7.49 -21.65
CA LEU A 253 -3.22 -7.40 -21.24
C LEU A 253 -4.09 -8.45 -21.94
N ARG A 254 -5.15 -8.83 -21.24
CA ARG A 254 -6.22 -9.66 -21.77
C ARG A 254 -7.11 -8.85 -22.71
N GLU A 255 -7.83 -9.52 -23.60
CA GLU A 255 -8.80 -8.88 -24.49
C GLU A 255 -9.93 -8.17 -23.71
N ASP A 256 -10.34 -8.72 -22.57
CA ASP A 256 -11.37 -8.13 -21.70
C ASP A 256 -10.84 -7.04 -20.76
N ALA A 257 -9.57 -6.64 -20.92
CA ALA A 257 -8.88 -5.66 -20.08
C ALA A 257 -8.23 -4.53 -20.91
N GLU A 258 -8.60 -4.37 -22.18
CA GLU A 258 -8.03 -3.35 -23.06
C GLU A 258 -8.38 -1.91 -22.62
N GLU A 259 -9.36 -1.72 -21.73
CA GLU A 259 -9.67 -0.41 -21.12
C GLU A 259 -8.47 0.21 -20.39
N TYR A 260 -7.54 -0.63 -19.89
CA TYR A 260 -6.33 -0.16 -19.21
C TYR A 260 -5.22 0.30 -20.19
N LEU A 261 -5.47 0.25 -21.50
CA LEU A 261 -4.62 0.90 -22.51
C LEU A 261 -4.98 2.39 -22.71
N ASP A 262 -6.10 2.84 -22.15
CA ASP A 262 -6.51 4.25 -22.15
C ASP A 262 -5.78 5.02 -21.04
N ASP A 263 -5.07 6.10 -21.42
CA ASP A 263 -4.37 6.93 -20.46
C ASP A 263 -5.32 7.66 -19.51
N LEU A 264 -6.56 7.97 -19.92
CA LEU A 264 -7.57 8.57 -19.03
C LEU A 264 -7.97 7.63 -17.90
N LYS A 265 -8.18 6.34 -18.22
CA LYS A 265 -8.47 5.30 -17.22
C LYS A 265 -7.30 5.17 -16.24
N ILE A 266 -6.07 5.06 -16.74
CA ILE A 266 -4.87 4.98 -15.89
C ILE A 266 -4.77 6.20 -14.96
N LYS A 267 -4.96 7.42 -15.47
CA LYS A 267 -4.93 8.64 -14.67
C LYS A 267 -5.99 8.62 -13.57
N ALA A 268 -7.22 8.21 -13.88
CA ALA A 268 -8.29 8.09 -12.90
C ALA A 268 -7.94 7.10 -11.78
N LEU A 269 -7.34 5.95 -12.12
CA LEU A 269 -6.90 4.95 -11.14
C LEU A 269 -5.77 5.45 -10.25
N VAL A 270 -4.76 6.10 -10.83
CA VAL A 270 -3.65 6.69 -10.08
C VAL A 270 -4.17 7.76 -9.12
N GLN A 271 -5.11 8.62 -9.58
CA GLN A 271 -5.75 9.62 -8.74
C GLN A 271 -6.62 9.01 -7.65
N ARG A 272 -7.29 7.89 -7.91
CA ARG A 272 -8.13 7.22 -6.90
C ARG A 272 -7.31 6.56 -5.81
N TYR A 273 -6.29 5.79 -6.18
CA TYR A 273 -5.61 4.89 -5.25
C TYR A 273 -4.27 5.41 -4.72
N SER A 274 -3.60 6.28 -5.49
CA SER A 274 -2.19 6.63 -5.27
C SER A 274 -1.95 8.14 -5.21
N GLU A 275 -3.00 8.94 -4.97
CA GLU A 275 -2.95 10.40 -4.90
C GLU A 275 -1.89 10.94 -3.94
N PHE A 276 -1.65 10.23 -2.83
CA PHE A 276 -0.79 10.71 -1.74
C PHE A 276 0.50 9.90 -1.58
N ILE A 277 0.86 9.08 -2.59
CA ILE A 277 2.16 8.42 -2.64
C ILE A 277 3.26 9.48 -2.71
N ASN A 278 4.36 9.26 -1.97
CA ASN A 278 5.40 10.26 -1.74
C ASN A 278 6.37 10.48 -2.92
N PHE A 279 6.23 9.69 -3.98
CA PHE A 279 7.10 9.74 -5.16
C PHE A 279 6.30 10.19 -6.38
N PRO A 280 6.84 11.01 -7.27
CA PRO A 280 6.15 11.41 -8.50
C PRO A 280 5.73 10.20 -9.32
N ILE A 281 4.44 10.11 -9.63
CA ILE A 281 3.85 9.13 -10.53
C ILE A 281 3.57 9.84 -11.85
N LYS A 282 4.35 9.51 -12.87
CA LYS A 282 4.25 10.04 -14.22
C LYS A 282 3.46 9.07 -15.10
N VAL A 283 2.43 9.56 -15.78
CA VAL A 283 1.67 8.80 -16.77
C VAL A 283 2.00 9.35 -18.15
N PHE A 284 2.37 8.49 -19.09
CA PHE A 284 2.59 8.87 -20.48
C PHE A 284 1.24 9.14 -21.15
N THR A 285 1.05 10.35 -21.67
CA THR A 285 -0.22 10.80 -22.23
C THR A 285 -0.04 11.42 -23.60
N THR A 286 -1.07 11.28 -24.44
CA THR A 286 -1.13 11.88 -25.76
C THR A 286 -2.10 13.05 -25.72
N LYS A 287 -1.60 14.29 -25.77
CA LYS A 287 -2.44 15.49 -25.79
C LYS A 287 -2.50 16.07 -27.20
N THR A 288 -3.71 16.36 -27.67
CA THR A 288 -3.93 17.11 -28.91
C THR A 288 -4.15 18.57 -28.55
N THR A 289 -3.23 19.44 -28.96
CA THR A 289 -3.34 20.89 -28.78
C THR A 289 -3.51 21.57 -30.14
N TYR A 290 -4.15 22.73 -30.15
CA TYR A 290 -4.35 23.51 -31.37
C TYR A 290 -3.32 24.64 -31.42
N GLU A 291 -2.38 24.57 -32.36
CA GLU A 291 -1.36 25.60 -32.54
C GLU A 291 -1.70 26.50 -33.73
N GLN A 292 -1.45 27.80 -33.60
CA GLN A 292 -1.57 28.75 -34.71
C GLN A 292 -0.25 28.82 -35.46
N VAL A 293 -0.23 28.27 -36.67
CA VAL A 293 0.92 28.33 -37.58
C VAL A 293 0.63 29.27 -38.73
N ASP A 294 1.66 29.82 -39.35
CA ASP A 294 1.47 30.71 -40.50
C ASP A 294 0.82 29.94 -41.66
N ASP A 295 -0.19 30.56 -42.25
CA ASP A 295 -0.87 30.01 -43.41
C ASP A 295 -0.10 30.36 -44.68
N GLU A 296 0.89 29.52 -45.02
CA GLU A 296 1.73 29.73 -46.21
C GLU A 296 0.92 29.93 -47.50
N GLU A 297 -0.29 29.40 -47.59
CA GLU A 297 -1.13 29.52 -48.79
C GLU A 297 -1.87 30.86 -48.82
N ALA A 298 -2.43 31.29 -47.69
CA ALA A 298 -3.06 32.60 -47.55
C ALA A 298 -2.05 33.76 -47.47
N ASN A 299 -0.78 33.45 -47.20
CA ASN A 299 0.33 34.40 -47.09
C ASN A 299 1.12 34.60 -48.38
N LYS A 300 0.87 33.80 -49.44
CA LYS A 300 1.51 33.97 -50.76
C LYS A 300 1.17 35.30 -51.43
N ASP A 301 -0.04 35.81 -51.20
CA ASP A 301 -0.55 37.05 -51.80
C ASP A 301 -0.50 38.26 -50.83
N LEU A 302 0.21 38.13 -49.69
CA LEU A 302 0.34 39.24 -48.73
C LEU A 302 1.19 40.37 -49.31
N LYS A 303 0.67 41.60 -49.19
CA LYS A 303 1.43 42.80 -49.54
C LYS A 303 2.49 43.09 -48.47
N GLU A 304 3.61 43.69 -48.91
CA GLU A 304 4.72 44.06 -48.04
C GLU A 304 4.24 45.03 -46.94
N GLY A 305 4.25 44.57 -45.68
CA GLY A 305 3.77 45.31 -44.51
C GLY A 305 2.50 44.77 -43.84
N GLU A 306 1.80 43.79 -44.43
CA GLU A 306 0.64 43.13 -43.81
C GLU A 306 1.08 41.96 -42.90
N ALA A 307 0.38 41.79 -41.77
CA ALA A 307 0.69 40.75 -40.80
C ALA A 307 0.39 39.34 -41.36
N PRO A 308 1.25 38.33 -41.09
CA PRO A 308 1.03 36.96 -41.56
C PRO A 308 -0.28 36.41 -41.02
N LYS A 309 -1.12 35.85 -41.90
CA LYS A 309 -2.33 35.11 -41.54
C LYS A 309 -1.91 33.78 -40.94
N LYS A 310 -2.62 33.36 -39.90
CA LYS A 310 -2.38 32.10 -39.20
C LYS A 310 -3.54 31.14 -39.41
N LYS A 311 -3.23 29.86 -39.53
CA LYS A 311 -4.20 28.76 -39.49
C LYS A 311 -4.01 27.94 -38.22
N THR A 312 -5.11 27.40 -37.71
CA THR A 312 -5.09 26.53 -36.54
C THR A 312 -4.92 25.08 -36.99
N ILE A 313 -3.85 24.41 -36.54
CA ILE A 313 -3.61 23.00 -36.82
C ILE A 313 -3.63 22.16 -35.53
N PRO A 314 -4.20 20.94 -35.55
CA PRO A 314 -4.08 20.03 -34.43
C PRO A 314 -2.65 19.45 -34.39
N VAL A 315 -1.97 19.64 -33.27
CA VAL A 315 -0.65 19.06 -32.99
C VAL A 315 -0.82 18.04 -31.86
N THR A 316 -0.50 16.79 -32.15
CA THR A 316 -0.49 15.71 -31.16
C THR A 316 0.90 15.62 -30.54
N LYS A 317 1.01 15.84 -29.23
CA LYS A 317 2.26 15.70 -28.47
C LYS A 317 2.11 14.61 -27.43
N GLN A 318 3.17 13.82 -27.28
CA GLN A 318 3.27 12.82 -26.23
C GLN A 318 4.19 13.34 -25.13
N GLU A 319 3.74 13.29 -23.88
CA GLU A 319 4.49 13.79 -22.75
C GLU A 319 4.27 12.96 -21.48
N TRP A 320 5.21 13.03 -20.55
CA TRP A 320 5.07 12.47 -19.22
C TRP A 320 4.38 13.48 -18.29
N GLU A 321 3.21 13.14 -17.78
CA GLU A 321 2.44 14.01 -16.89
C GLU A 321 2.42 13.46 -15.46
N VAL A 322 2.90 14.26 -14.49
CA VAL A 322 2.81 13.94 -13.06
C VAL A 322 1.36 14.00 -12.60
N GLN A 323 0.85 12.92 -12.02
CA GLN A 323 -0.55 12.82 -11.57
C GLN A 323 -0.74 13.21 -10.09
N ASN A 324 0.11 12.70 -9.20
CA ASN A 324 0.02 12.93 -7.76
C ASN A 324 0.69 14.25 -7.32
N LYS A 325 0.13 15.37 -7.74
CA LYS A 325 0.68 16.71 -7.42
C LYS A 325 0.40 17.14 -5.97
N GLN A 326 -0.61 16.54 -5.34
CA GLN A 326 -1.11 16.97 -4.04
C GLN A 326 -0.37 16.27 -2.89
N GLN A 327 0.13 17.05 -1.95
CA GLN A 327 0.78 16.52 -0.75
C GLN A 327 -0.25 16.26 0.36
N PRO A 328 -0.11 15.19 1.16
CA PRO A 328 -1.04 14.88 2.24
C PRO A 328 -0.91 15.91 3.37
N LEU A 329 -1.87 16.85 3.46
CA LEU A 329 -1.83 17.92 4.47
C LEU A 329 -1.94 17.41 5.90
N TRP A 330 -2.68 16.33 6.15
CA TRP A 330 -2.86 15.74 7.48
C TRP A 330 -1.55 15.17 8.08
N MET A 331 -0.51 15.02 7.27
CA MET A 331 0.81 14.60 7.74
C MET A 331 1.64 15.77 8.30
N ARG A 332 1.26 17.02 7.97
CA ARG A 332 1.96 18.22 8.43
C ARG A 332 1.39 18.67 9.78
N PRO A 333 2.22 19.22 10.70
CA PRO A 333 1.71 19.84 11.91
C PRO A 333 0.71 20.96 11.59
N PRO A 334 -0.42 21.10 12.33
CA PRO A 334 -1.40 22.15 12.06
C PRO A 334 -0.83 23.57 12.05
N SER A 335 0.23 23.81 12.83
CA SER A 335 0.93 25.11 12.90
C SER A 335 1.70 25.48 11.62
N GLN A 336 1.98 24.51 10.76
CA GLN A 336 2.73 24.72 9.52
C GLN A 336 1.83 24.82 8.29
N VAL A 337 0.51 24.71 8.43
CA VAL A 337 -0.44 24.71 7.31
C VAL A 337 -1.26 26.00 7.35
N THR A 338 -1.27 26.74 6.24
CA THR A 338 -2.03 28.00 6.14
C THR A 338 -3.50 27.74 5.83
N ALA A 339 -4.36 28.73 6.06
CA ALA A 339 -5.79 28.65 5.74
C ALA A 339 -6.02 28.40 4.24
N GLU A 340 -5.25 29.07 3.38
CA GLU A 340 -5.31 28.91 1.93
C GLU A 340 -4.95 27.49 1.50
N GLN A 341 -3.96 26.87 2.13
CA GLN A 341 -3.60 25.48 1.86
C GLN A 341 -4.74 24.51 2.21
N TYR A 342 -5.43 24.72 3.34
CA TYR A 342 -6.61 23.92 3.67
C TYR A 342 -7.76 24.13 2.69
N GLU A 343 -8.01 25.38 2.27
CA GLU A 343 -9.05 25.68 1.27
C GLU A 343 -8.75 25.03 -0.09
N GLU A 344 -7.52 25.15 -0.58
CA GLU A 344 -7.09 24.53 -1.85
C GLU A 344 -7.22 23.01 -1.79
N PHE A 345 -6.77 22.40 -0.68
CA PHE A 345 -6.87 20.96 -0.46
C PHE A 345 -8.33 20.49 -0.38
N TYR A 346 -9.22 21.25 0.26
CA TYR A 346 -10.65 20.96 0.28
C TYR A 346 -11.23 20.96 -1.15
N LYS A 347 -10.98 22.02 -1.91
CA LYS A 347 -11.48 22.18 -3.28
C LYS A 347 -10.96 21.08 -4.21
N SER A 348 -9.68 20.73 -4.12
CA SER A 348 -9.08 19.73 -4.99
C SER A 348 -9.56 18.30 -4.68
N THR A 349 -9.70 17.96 -3.39
CA THR A 349 -10.07 16.62 -2.90
C THR A 349 -11.54 16.31 -3.20
N PHE A 350 -12.43 17.26 -2.91
CA PHE A 350 -13.88 17.10 -3.05
C PHE A 350 -14.44 17.71 -4.35
N LYS A 351 -13.58 18.23 -5.23
CA LYS A 351 -13.98 18.95 -6.46
C LYS A 351 -14.97 20.10 -6.18
N ALA A 352 -14.86 20.70 -5.00
CA ALA A 352 -15.70 21.80 -4.55
C ALA A 352 -15.20 23.13 -5.14
N PHE A 353 -16.13 24.04 -5.41
CA PHE A 353 -15.81 25.40 -5.90
C PHE A 353 -15.80 26.43 -4.75
N ASP A 354 -16.52 26.14 -3.67
CA ASP A 354 -16.68 26.97 -2.49
C ASP A 354 -15.59 26.72 -1.44
N LYS A 355 -15.59 27.56 -0.40
CA LYS A 355 -14.73 27.40 0.77
C LYS A 355 -15.45 26.55 1.81
N PRO A 356 -14.75 25.74 2.60
CA PRO A 356 -15.40 25.04 3.70
C PRO A 356 -15.91 26.03 4.75
N LEU A 357 -17.05 25.75 5.37
CA LEU A 357 -17.60 26.54 6.47
C LEU A 357 -16.70 26.49 7.70
N THR A 358 -16.22 25.28 8.02
CA THR A 358 -15.26 25.06 9.10
C THR A 358 -14.45 23.81 8.84
N LEU A 359 -13.33 23.68 9.55
CA LEU A 359 -12.42 22.54 9.46
C LEU A 359 -11.95 22.10 10.85
N SER A 360 -11.64 20.82 10.98
CA SER A 360 -10.96 20.27 12.15
C SER A 360 -9.78 19.42 11.69
N HIS A 361 -8.58 19.76 12.17
CA HIS A 361 -7.36 18.99 11.96
C HIS A 361 -6.90 18.44 13.31
N PHE A 362 -6.90 17.12 13.46
CA PHE A 362 -6.49 16.48 14.70
C PHE A 362 -5.76 15.15 14.47
N SER A 363 -4.98 14.76 15.46
CA SER A 363 -4.33 13.46 15.57
C SER A 363 -4.79 12.78 16.85
N LEU A 364 -5.08 11.49 16.77
CA LEU A 364 -5.41 10.65 17.92
C LEU A 364 -4.27 9.65 18.13
N GLU A 365 -3.67 9.68 19.32
CA GLU A 365 -2.67 8.71 19.76
C GLU A 365 -3.31 7.83 20.83
N GLY A 366 -3.35 6.51 20.60
CA GLY A 366 -4.04 5.56 21.48
C GLY A 366 -3.85 4.13 21.00
N GLN A 367 -4.83 3.27 21.23
CA GLN A 367 -4.82 1.90 20.68
C GLN A 367 -4.88 1.90 19.14
N VAL A 368 -5.56 2.90 18.57
CA VAL A 368 -5.55 3.21 17.14
C VAL A 368 -4.93 4.59 16.98
N GLU A 369 -3.86 4.66 16.20
CA GLU A 369 -3.20 5.92 15.85
C GLU A 369 -3.68 6.38 14.47
N PHE A 370 -4.23 7.59 14.39
CA PHE A 370 -4.61 8.17 13.11
C PHE A 370 -4.57 9.70 13.13
N ARG A 371 -4.48 10.29 11.94
CA ARG A 371 -4.59 11.74 11.71
C ARG A 371 -5.76 11.97 10.78
N ALA A 372 -6.55 13.02 11.05
CA ALA A 372 -7.76 13.30 10.30
C ALA A 372 -7.89 14.80 9.97
N LEU A 373 -8.46 15.04 8.79
CA LEU A 373 -8.96 16.35 8.35
C LEU A 373 -10.45 16.22 8.08
N LEU A 374 -11.25 16.90 8.89
CA LEU A 374 -12.70 16.98 8.70
C LEU A 374 -13.07 18.37 8.19
N TYR A 375 -13.89 18.40 7.15
CA TYR A 375 -14.43 19.63 6.58
C TYR A 375 -15.95 19.64 6.74
N VAL A 376 -16.50 20.81 7.05
CA VAL A 376 -17.93 21.07 6.93
C VAL A 376 -18.13 21.95 5.70
N PRO A 377 -18.86 21.48 4.68
CA PRO A 377 -19.06 22.25 3.44
C PRO A 377 -19.92 23.50 3.71
N SER A 378 -19.70 24.58 2.96
CA SER A 378 -20.50 25.81 3.12
C SER A 378 -21.82 25.77 2.37
N MET A 379 -21.87 24.99 1.30
CA MET A 379 -23.07 24.68 0.53
C MET A 379 -23.37 23.19 0.58
N LEU A 380 -24.64 22.82 0.42
CA LEU A 380 -25.00 21.42 0.26
C LEU A 380 -24.40 20.90 -1.06
N PRO A 381 -23.54 19.86 -1.02
CA PRO A 381 -23.04 19.24 -2.24
C PRO A 381 -24.19 18.75 -3.11
N PHE A 382 -24.08 18.94 -4.43
CA PHE A 382 -25.13 18.57 -5.38
C PHE A 382 -25.52 17.09 -5.27
N GLU A 383 -24.54 16.22 -5.02
CA GLU A 383 -24.70 14.77 -4.84
C GLU A 383 -25.69 14.44 -3.71
N LEU A 384 -25.65 15.20 -2.61
CA LEU A 384 -26.53 15.05 -1.45
C LEU A 384 -27.90 15.75 -1.62
N GLY A 385 -28.09 16.51 -2.71
CA GLY A 385 -29.32 17.25 -2.98
C GLY A 385 -30.50 16.34 -3.34
N SER A 386 -30.23 15.17 -3.91
CA SER A 386 -31.25 14.18 -4.28
C SER A 386 -31.57 13.20 -3.14
N ASN A 387 -30.55 12.80 -2.38
CA ASN A 387 -30.68 11.96 -1.20
C ASN A 387 -29.60 12.35 -0.18
N MET A 388 -30.01 12.98 0.93
CA MET A 388 -29.08 13.35 2.01
C MET A 388 -28.43 12.16 2.72
N PHE A 389 -29.01 10.97 2.58
CA PHE A 389 -28.50 9.72 3.13
C PHE A 389 -27.93 8.81 2.04
N ASP A 390 -27.52 9.37 0.90
CA ASP A 390 -26.83 8.57 -0.10
C ASP A 390 -25.48 8.11 0.46
N GLU A 391 -25.42 6.83 0.81
CA GLU A 391 -24.21 6.16 1.28
C GLU A 391 -23.10 6.13 0.22
N ASN A 392 -23.43 6.39 -1.05
CA ASN A 392 -22.47 6.52 -2.14
C ASN A 392 -21.94 7.95 -2.33
N ALA A 393 -22.37 8.93 -1.53
CA ALA A 393 -21.89 10.30 -1.62
C ALA A 393 -20.39 10.46 -1.25
N GLY A 394 -19.72 9.40 -0.75
CA GLY A 394 -18.26 9.37 -0.62
C GLY A 394 -17.69 10.46 0.30
N ASN A 395 -18.43 10.80 1.36
CA ASN A 395 -18.16 11.97 2.22
C ASN A 395 -16.87 11.85 3.05
N MET A 396 -16.36 10.63 3.24
CA MET A 396 -15.16 10.36 4.00
C MET A 396 -14.30 9.37 3.22
N ARG A 397 -12.98 9.51 3.29
CA ARG A 397 -12.04 8.62 2.60
C ARG A 397 -11.03 8.08 3.61
N LEU A 398 -10.97 6.75 3.73
CA LEU A 398 -10.00 6.07 4.57
C LEU A 398 -8.71 5.85 3.78
N TYR A 399 -7.61 6.35 4.33
CA TYR A 399 -6.27 6.08 3.83
C TYR A 399 -5.47 5.31 4.88
N VAL A 400 -4.78 4.26 4.45
CA VAL A 400 -3.79 3.54 5.26
C VAL A 400 -2.45 3.71 4.58
N LYS A 401 -1.46 4.27 5.28
CA LYS A 401 -0.13 4.58 4.73
C LYS A 401 -0.21 5.34 3.39
N ARG A 402 -1.13 6.31 3.32
CA ARG A 402 -1.38 7.18 2.15
C ARG A 402 -1.98 6.49 0.93
N VAL A 403 -2.36 5.22 1.05
CA VAL A 403 -3.08 4.46 0.03
C VAL A 403 -4.57 4.47 0.36
N PHE A 404 -5.40 4.76 -0.64
CA PHE A 404 -6.86 4.74 -0.48
C PHE A 404 -7.36 3.32 -0.26
N ILE A 405 -8.18 3.14 0.78
CA ILE A 405 -8.76 1.85 1.15
C ILE A 405 -10.25 1.80 0.83
N ASN A 406 -11.02 2.76 1.35
CA ASN A 406 -12.47 2.75 1.25
C ASN A 406 -13.04 4.15 1.49
N ASP A 407 -14.18 4.45 0.88
CA ASP A 407 -14.98 5.65 1.10
C ASP A 407 -16.38 5.35 1.67
N LYS A 408 -16.70 4.06 1.86
CA LYS A 408 -17.95 3.60 2.45
C LYS A 408 -17.77 3.25 3.92
N PHE A 409 -18.54 3.91 4.78
CA PHE A 409 -18.55 3.68 6.22
C PHE A 409 -19.99 3.40 6.64
N THR A 410 -20.38 2.12 6.57
CA THR A 410 -21.63 1.61 7.15
C THR A 410 -21.27 0.85 8.44
N GLU A 411 -22.13 0.94 9.45
CA GLU A 411 -22.00 0.13 10.69
C GLU A 411 -22.08 -1.37 10.43
#